data_AF-A0A2S9IR85-F1
#
_entry.id   AF-A0A2S9IR85-F1
#
_cell.length_a   1.000
_cell.length_b   1.000
_cell.length_c   1.000
_cell.angle_alpha   90.00
_cell.angle_beta   90.00
_cell.angle_gamma   90.00
#
_symmetry.space_group_name_H-M   'P 1'
#
loop_
_entity.id
_entity.type
_entity.pdbx_description
1 polymer ?
#
loop_
_entity_poly.entity_id
_entity_poly.type
_entity_poly.pdbx_seq_one_letter_code
_entity_poly.pdbx_strand_id
1 'polypeptide(L)'
;MTGLAAASARAGRATGLSLDDLTQVELIWIEKQVEHWIRFGRELREQVLDRRRRILFFPPGAAFALVRWAANEHGTVLSRLDILRAVAPGEACQTIPTVTPGGDILLRVDGWPHRRLRRQRVASAARTHRRRR
;
A
#
# COMPACT_ATOMS: atom_id res chain seq x y z
N MET A 1 0.78 57.96 1.95
CA MET A 1 1.83 57.11 2.53
C MET A 1 1.22 56.34 3.69
N THR A 2 1.48 55.03 3.76
CA THR A 2 1.22 54.10 4.89
C THR A 2 -0.24 53.94 5.36
N GLY A 3 -0.84 52.77 5.43
CA GLY A 3 -0.33 51.41 5.29
C GLY A 3 -1.50 50.44 5.08
N LEU A 4 -1.16 49.33 4.43
CA LEU A 4 -2.07 48.32 3.94
C LEU A 4 -2.92 47.66 5.02
N ALA A 5 -4.19 47.50 4.65
CA ALA A 5 -4.97 46.27 4.67
C ALA A 5 -4.91 45.41 5.95
N ALA A 6 -6.02 45.53 6.67
CA ALA A 6 -6.63 44.47 7.46
C ALA A 6 -6.41 43.07 6.86
N ALA A 7 -6.02 42.17 7.76
CA ALA A 7 -6.30 40.74 7.79
C ALA A 7 -6.98 40.18 6.53
N SER A 8 -6.21 39.51 5.68
CA SER A 8 -6.77 38.63 4.67
C SER A 8 -6.02 37.31 4.60
N ALA A 9 -6.82 36.24 4.61
CA ALA A 9 -6.52 34.88 4.22
C ALA A 9 -5.61 34.02 5.12
N ARG A 10 -6.13 33.59 6.28
CA ARG A 10 -5.82 32.23 6.81
C ARG A 10 -6.72 31.15 6.17
N ALA A 11 -6.91 31.24 4.86
CA ALA A 11 -7.58 30.23 4.07
C ALA A 11 -6.73 29.94 2.84
N GLY A 12 -5.80 28.99 2.98
CA GLY A 12 -4.81 28.71 1.94
C GLY A 12 -4.14 27.35 2.13
N ARG A 13 -4.88 26.29 1.76
CA ARG A 13 -4.39 24.97 1.33
C ARG A 13 -3.85 24.00 2.38
N ALA A 14 -4.76 23.26 3.01
CA ALA A 14 -4.58 21.81 3.09
C ALA A 14 -4.84 21.22 1.68
N THR A 15 -3.96 21.45 0.71
CA THR A 15 -3.98 20.71 -0.56
C THR A 15 -3.30 19.37 -0.32
N GLY A 16 -4.01 18.30 -0.65
CA GLY A 16 -3.65 16.92 -0.33
C GLY A 16 -2.23 16.55 -0.74
N LEU A 17 -1.65 15.64 0.04
CA LEU A 17 -0.39 14.96 -0.23
C LEU A 17 -0.29 14.64 -1.73
N SER A 18 0.82 15.04 -2.37
CA SER A 18 1.08 14.61 -3.75
C SER A 18 1.16 13.08 -3.76
N LEU A 19 0.83 12.44 -4.88
CA LEU A 19 1.06 10.99 -5.01
C LEU A 19 2.56 10.64 -4.83
N ASP A 20 3.43 11.61 -5.07
CA ASP A 20 4.88 11.51 -4.86
C ASP A 20 5.27 11.50 -3.37
N ASP A 21 4.39 12.02 -2.50
CA ASP A 21 4.58 12.01 -1.05
C ASP A 21 4.06 10.73 -0.40
N LEU A 22 3.37 9.88 -1.17
CA LEU A 22 2.76 8.65 -0.70
C LEU A 22 3.64 7.45 -1.01
N THR A 23 3.68 6.50 -0.09
CA THR A 23 4.27 5.19 -0.36
C THR A 23 3.32 4.39 -1.23
N GLN A 24 3.77 4.02 -2.41
CA GLN A 24 3.06 3.21 -3.39
C GLN A 24 3.41 1.75 -3.19
N VAL A 25 2.40 0.89 -3.07
CA VAL A 25 2.56 -0.55 -2.92
C VAL A 25 1.83 -1.25 -4.04
N GLU A 26 2.58 -1.83 -4.98
CA GLU A 26 2.04 -2.62 -6.08
C GLU A 26 1.72 -4.04 -5.60
N LEU A 27 0.46 -4.44 -5.76
CA LEU A 27 -0.03 -5.77 -5.47
C LEU A 27 -0.30 -6.49 -6.77
N ILE A 28 0.31 -7.67 -6.92
CA ILE A 28 0.21 -8.53 -8.08
C ILE A 28 -0.54 -9.80 -7.69
N TRP A 29 -1.52 -10.19 -8.50
CA TRP A 29 -2.24 -11.45 -8.39
C TRP A 29 -2.22 -12.18 -9.73
N ILE A 30 -1.41 -13.23 -9.79
CA ILE A 30 -1.31 -14.19 -10.88
C ILE A 30 -1.61 -15.55 -10.27
N GLU A 31 -2.75 -16.11 -10.62
CA GLU A 31 -3.23 -17.38 -10.10
C GLU A 31 -2.13 -18.46 -10.14
N LYS A 32 -1.90 -19.09 -8.97
CA LYS A 32 -0.91 -20.17 -8.73
C LYS A 32 0.56 -19.79 -8.92
N GLN A 33 0.88 -18.53 -9.23
CA GLN A 33 2.25 -18.09 -9.52
C GLN A 33 2.72 -17.01 -8.54
N VAL A 34 2.00 -15.90 -8.44
CA VAL A 34 2.40 -14.74 -7.62
C VAL A 34 1.17 -14.14 -6.96
N GLU A 35 1.22 -13.97 -5.65
CA GLU A 35 0.14 -13.35 -4.88
C GLU A 35 0.73 -12.38 -3.87
N HIS A 36 0.49 -11.10 -4.07
CA HIS A 36 0.78 -10.04 -3.12
C HIS A 36 -0.53 -9.49 -2.54
N TRP A 37 -0.59 -9.34 -1.23
CA TRP A 37 -1.74 -8.71 -0.58
C TRP A 37 -1.33 -7.98 0.70
N ILE A 38 -2.17 -7.03 1.10
CA ILE A 38 -2.04 -6.37 2.39
C ILE A 38 -2.85 -7.15 3.44
N ARG A 39 -2.20 -7.54 4.54
CA ARG A 39 -2.86 -8.21 5.66
C ARG A 39 -3.60 -7.20 6.55
N PHE A 40 -2.98 -6.04 6.80
CA PHE A 40 -3.56 -4.90 7.50
C PHE A 40 -2.82 -3.62 7.07
N GLY A 41 -3.44 -2.47 7.30
CA GLY A 41 -2.92 -1.14 6.95
C GLY A 41 -4.08 -0.25 6.54
N ARG A 42 -3.94 1.07 6.67
CA ARG A 42 -4.95 2.02 6.23
C ARG A 42 -4.46 2.73 4.96
N GLU A 43 -4.90 2.24 3.81
CA GLU A 43 -4.65 2.89 2.53
C GLU A 43 -5.39 4.23 2.46
N LEU A 44 -4.75 5.23 1.86
CA LEU A 44 -5.37 6.51 1.54
C LEU A 44 -6.10 6.44 0.19
N ARG A 45 -5.55 5.65 -0.75
CA ARG A 45 -6.06 5.51 -2.11
C ARG A 45 -5.73 4.14 -2.66
N GLU A 46 -6.60 3.64 -3.53
CA GLU A 46 -6.36 2.46 -4.38
C GLU A 46 -6.44 2.91 -5.85
N GLN A 47 -5.51 2.42 -6.67
CA GLN A 47 -5.54 2.56 -8.12
C GLN A 47 -5.43 1.18 -8.75
N VAL A 48 -6.48 0.77 -9.45
CA VAL A 48 -6.49 -0.48 -10.21
C VAL A 48 -5.83 -0.22 -11.56
N LEU A 49 -4.75 -0.94 -11.86
CA LEU A 49 -4.07 -0.85 -13.16
C LEU A 49 -4.74 -1.80 -14.15
N ASP A 50 -4.87 -3.07 -13.76
CA ASP A 50 -5.49 -4.11 -14.55
C ASP A 50 -6.15 -5.17 -13.64
N ARG A 51 -6.60 -6.29 -14.20
CA ARG A 51 -7.28 -7.36 -13.42
C ARG A 51 -6.36 -8.09 -12.43
N ARG A 52 -5.05 -8.02 -12.63
CA ARG A 52 -4.00 -8.71 -11.89
C ARG A 52 -3.15 -7.75 -11.06
N ARG A 53 -3.20 -6.44 -11.29
CA ARG A 53 -2.34 -5.45 -10.66
C ARG A 53 -3.14 -4.27 -10.12
N ARG A 54 -2.80 -3.88 -8.90
CA ARG A 54 -3.33 -2.67 -8.26
C ARG A 54 -2.25 -2.01 -7.43
N ILE A 55 -2.33 -0.70 -7.26
CA ILE A 55 -1.45 0.09 -6.42
C ILE A 55 -2.26 0.60 -5.23
N LEU A 56 -1.75 0.38 -4.02
CA LEU A 56 -2.24 1.01 -2.80
C LEU A 56 -1.30 2.14 -2.40
N PHE A 57 -1.87 3.26 -2.00
CA PHE A 57 -1.10 4.42 -1.54
C PHE A 57 -1.26 4.58 -0.04
N PHE A 58 -0.14 4.64 0.68
CA PHE A 58 -0.09 4.83 2.12
C PHE A 58 0.50 6.20 2.45
N PRO A 59 -0.09 6.95 3.40
CA PRO A 59 0.48 8.21 3.85
C PRO A 59 1.76 7.95 4.66
N PRO A 60 2.72 8.89 4.68
CA PRO A 60 3.90 8.80 5.52
C PRO A 60 3.55 8.45 6.98
N GLY A 61 4.35 7.58 7.60
CA GLY A 61 4.15 7.07 8.94
C GLY A 61 3.11 5.94 9.07
N ALA A 62 2.34 5.63 8.02
CA ALA A 62 1.38 4.52 8.08
C ALA A 62 2.08 3.16 8.14
N ALA A 63 1.70 2.34 9.12
CA ALA A 63 2.15 0.96 9.21
C ALA A 63 1.19 0.03 8.44
N PHE A 64 1.74 -0.91 7.67
CA PHE A 64 1.00 -1.91 6.92
C PHE A 64 1.77 -3.22 6.82
N ALA A 65 1.07 -4.33 6.65
CA ALA A 65 1.67 -5.65 6.47
C ALA A 65 1.49 -6.12 5.02
N LEU A 66 2.59 -6.18 4.29
CA LEU A 66 2.66 -6.72 2.94
C LEU A 66 3.02 -8.19 2.99
N VAL A 67 2.17 -9.03 2.44
CA VAL A 67 2.45 -10.46 2.23
C VAL A 67 2.79 -10.67 0.76
N ARG A 68 3.92 -11.32 0.52
CA ARG A 68 4.41 -11.71 -0.81
C ARG A 68 4.56 -13.22 -0.86
N TRP A 69 3.73 -13.84 -1.69
CA TRP A 69 3.81 -15.26 -1.98
C TRP A 69 4.11 -15.47 -3.46
N ALA A 70 4.97 -16.43 -3.75
CA ALA A 70 5.17 -16.92 -5.11
C ALA A 70 5.46 -18.41 -5.11
N ALA A 71 5.01 -19.09 -6.16
CA ALA A 71 5.31 -20.49 -6.44
C ALA A 71 5.65 -20.66 -7.91
N ASN A 72 6.45 -21.69 -8.19
CA ASN A 72 6.68 -22.20 -9.53
C ASN A 72 6.14 -23.65 -9.62
N GLU A 73 6.41 -24.32 -10.74
CA GLU A 73 6.02 -25.71 -10.99
C GLU A 73 6.60 -26.71 -9.96
N HIS A 74 7.66 -26.32 -9.25
CA HIS A 74 8.33 -27.13 -8.23
C HIS A 74 7.88 -26.81 -6.79
N GLY A 75 6.98 -25.86 -6.60
CA GLY A 75 6.44 -25.49 -5.28
C GLY A 75 6.63 -24.02 -4.92
N THR A 76 6.49 -23.70 -3.63
CA THR A 76 6.60 -22.32 -3.14
C THR A 76 8.04 -21.83 -3.22
N VAL A 77 8.28 -20.76 -3.97
CA VAL A 77 9.60 -20.11 -4.13
C VAL A 77 9.75 -18.88 -3.23
N LEU A 78 8.64 -18.25 -2.85
CA LEU A 78 8.63 -17.11 -1.92
C LEU A 78 7.44 -17.20 -0.99
N SER A 79 7.68 -16.99 0.30
CA SER A 79 6.64 -16.82 1.30
C SER A 79 7.16 -15.90 2.38
N ARG A 80 6.78 -14.63 2.28
CA ARG A 80 7.29 -13.55 3.12
C ARG A 80 6.18 -12.64 3.57
N LEU A 81 6.21 -12.27 4.85
CA LEU A 81 5.42 -11.19 5.42
C LEU A 81 6.38 -10.11 5.88
N ASP A 82 6.16 -8.88 5.40
CA ASP A 82 6.88 -7.68 5.81
C ASP A 82 5.88 -6.74 6.50
N ILE A 83 6.13 -6.36 7.76
CA ILE A 83 5.47 -5.20 8.38
C ILE A 83 6.32 -3.98 8.08
N LEU A 84 5.74 -3.04 7.36
CA LEU A 84 6.39 -1.86 6.83
C LEU A 84 5.76 -0.61 7.42
N ARG A 85 6.58 0.42 7.59
CA ARG A 85 6.13 1.80 7.79
C ARG A 85 6.43 2.61 6.53
N ALA A 86 5.40 3.28 6.01
CA ALA A 86 5.53 4.24 4.92
C ALA A 86 6.46 5.38 5.35
N VAL A 87 7.48 5.66 4.55
CA VAL A 87 8.47 6.69 4.84
C VAL A 87 8.02 8.04 4.28
N ALA A 88 8.41 9.13 4.94
CA ALA A 88 8.23 10.45 4.37
C ALA A 88 9.26 10.71 3.26
N PRO A 89 8.96 11.61 2.30
CA PRO A 89 9.95 12.04 1.30
C PRO A 89 11.25 12.51 1.96
N GLY A 90 12.39 11.99 1.48
CA GLY A 90 13.72 12.33 2.00
C GLY A 90 14.16 11.55 3.24
N GLU A 91 13.31 10.71 3.83
CA GLU A 91 13.74 9.79 4.88
C GLU A 91 14.51 8.59 4.32
N ALA A 92 15.46 8.07 5.10
CA ALA A 92 16.13 6.82 4.77
C ALA A 92 15.11 5.67 4.72
N CYS A 93 15.14 4.90 3.65
CA CYS A 93 14.22 3.78 3.47
C CYS A 93 14.96 2.54 2.97
N GLN A 94 14.40 1.38 3.27
CA GLN A 94 14.87 0.14 2.67
C GLN A 94 14.13 -0.07 1.34
N THR A 95 14.83 -0.62 0.35
CA THR A 95 14.21 -1.01 -0.91
C THR A 95 13.45 -2.31 -0.72
N ILE A 96 12.12 -2.24 -0.82
CA ILE A 96 11.26 -3.42 -0.82
C ILE A 96 10.73 -3.59 -2.25
N PRO A 97 10.87 -4.77 -2.88
CA PRO A 97 10.25 -5.03 -4.18
C PRO A 97 8.76 -4.74 -4.13
N THR A 98 8.25 -4.07 -5.18
CA THR A 98 6.86 -3.61 -5.30
C THR A 98 6.44 -2.50 -4.32
N VAL A 99 7.39 -1.81 -3.67
CA VAL A 99 7.13 -0.64 -2.82
C VAL A 99 8.02 0.53 -3.27
N THR A 100 7.41 1.68 -3.54
CA THR A 100 8.08 2.90 -4.01
C THR A 100 7.68 4.08 -3.11
N PRO A 101 8.62 4.89 -2.58
CA PRO A 101 10.09 4.82 -2.76
C PRO A 101 10.75 3.63 -2.03
N GLY A 102 10.03 3.03 -1.08
CA GLY A 102 10.52 1.97 -0.21
C GLY A 102 9.75 2.03 1.10
N GLY A 103 10.32 1.49 2.16
CA GLY A 103 9.71 1.55 3.48
C GLY A 103 10.69 1.22 4.58
N ASP A 104 10.31 1.55 5.80
CA ASP A 104 11.04 1.12 6.99
C ASP A 104 10.49 -0.24 7.45
N ILE A 105 11.37 -1.24 7.59
CA ILE A 105 10.97 -2.61 7.90
C ILE A 105 10.93 -2.78 9.41
N LEU A 106 9.72 -2.87 9.95
CA LEU A 106 9.49 -3.11 11.37
C LEU A 106 9.59 -4.60 11.72
N LEU A 107 9.16 -5.47 10.80
CA LEU A 107 9.25 -6.92 10.96
C LEU A 107 9.35 -7.60 9.60
N ARG A 108 10.20 -8.63 9.51
CA ARG A 108 10.24 -9.55 8.37
C ARG A 108 10.13 -10.99 8.87
N VAL A 109 9.22 -11.74 8.25
CA VAL A 109 9.03 -13.16 8.51
C VAL A 109 9.11 -13.91 7.19
N ASP A 110 9.97 -14.92 7.13
CA ASP A 110 10.20 -15.78 5.98
C ASP A 110 9.68 -17.21 6.23
N GLY A 111 9.43 -17.96 5.16
CA GLY A 111 9.33 -19.43 5.22
C GLY A 111 7.96 -19.99 5.65
N TRP A 112 6.85 -19.30 5.38
CA TRP A 112 5.53 -19.80 5.76
C TRP A 112 4.95 -20.79 4.72
N PRO A 113 4.44 -21.98 5.11
CA PRO A 113 3.79 -22.90 4.17
C PRO A 113 2.42 -22.37 3.69
N HIS A 114 2.22 -22.30 2.37
CA HIS A 114 1.02 -21.75 1.70
C HIS A 114 -0.33 -22.18 2.34
N ARG A 115 -0.40 -23.38 2.91
CA ARG A 115 -1.65 -24.00 3.40
C ARG A 115 -2.27 -23.38 4.67
N ARG A 116 -1.66 -22.40 5.35
CA ARG A 116 -2.16 -21.94 6.67
C ARG A 116 -2.63 -20.48 6.79
N LEU A 117 -2.36 -19.58 5.84
CA LEU A 117 -2.97 -18.24 5.84
C LEU A 117 -4.25 -18.22 5.01
N ARG A 118 -5.32 -18.81 5.57
CA ARG A 118 -6.68 -18.54 5.08
C ARG A 118 -6.97 -17.04 5.22
N ARG A 119 -7.33 -16.42 4.11
CA ARG A 119 -7.78 -15.03 3.95
C ARG A 119 -8.88 -14.67 4.96
N GLN A 120 -8.56 -14.06 6.10
CA GLN A 120 -9.55 -13.27 6.83
C GLN A 120 -9.70 -11.95 6.08
N ARG A 121 -10.79 -11.84 5.32
CA ARG A 121 -11.22 -10.59 4.70
C ARG A 121 -11.43 -9.55 5.80
N VAL A 122 -10.54 -8.57 5.92
CA VAL A 122 -10.98 -7.23 6.31
C VAL A 122 -11.48 -6.62 5.00
N ALA A 123 -12.80 -6.67 4.81
CA ALA A 123 -13.43 -6.03 3.67
C ALA A 123 -13.31 -4.50 3.86
N SER A 124 -12.37 -3.87 3.16
CA SER A 124 -12.60 -2.52 2.66
C SER A 124 -13.72 -2.66 1.62
N ALA A 125 -14.90 -2.15 1.98
CA ALA A 125 -16.13 -2.35 1.25
C ALA A 125 -16.16 -1.55 -0.06
N ALA A 126 -15.55 -2.07 -1.13
CA ALA A 126 -15.99 -1.76 -2.48
C ALA A 126 -17.30 -2.52 -2.73
N ARG A 127 -18.40 -1.96 -2.20
CA ARG A 127 -19.77 -2.38 -2.46
C ARG A 127 -20.03 -2.32 -3.96
N THR A 128 -19.99 -3.49 -4.58
CA THR A 128 -21.04 -4.03 -5.46
C THR A 128 -21.79 -2.99 -6.29
N HIS A 129 -21.34 -2.80 -7.53
CA HIS A 129 -22.22 -2.37 -8.60
C HIS A 129 -23.19 -3.53 -8.90
N ARG A 130 -24.36 -3.53 -8.24
CA ARG A 130 -25.51 -4.36 -8.62
C ARG A 130 -26.81 -3.66 -8.20
N ARG A 131 -27.28 -2.73 -9.04
CA ARG A 131 -28.71 -2.49 -9.27
C ARG A 131 -28.97 -3.00 -10.67
N ARG A 132 -29.63 -4.16 -10.86
CA ARG A 132 -31.08 -4.27 -11.03
C ARG A 132 -31.63 -3.10 -11.87
N ARG A 133 -31.79 -3.35 -13.17
CA ARG A 133 -33.10 -3.50 -13.80
C ARG A 133 -32.96 -4.49 -14.95
#